data_AF-A0A438J6I4-F1
#
_entry.id   AF-A0A438J6I4-F1
#
_cell.length_a   1.000
_cell.length_b   1.000
_cell.length_c   1.000
_cell.angle_alpha   90.00
_cell.angle_beta   90.00
_cell.angle_gamma   90.00
#
_symmetry.space_group_name_H-M   'P 1'
#
loop_
_entity.id
_entity.type
_entity.pdbx_description
1 polymer ?
#
loop_
_entity_poly.entity_id
_entity_poly.type
_entity_poly.pdbx_seq_one_letter_code
_entity_poly.pdbx_strand_id
1 'polypeptide(L)'
;MWEEVKKLRALLKYQGMKKSPGCSWIEINGKSHLFMGADKSHPQAKEIYKFLEALPEKIKMAGYIPDTSFVLHDISEEEKEYNLTTHSEKLAIAFGLLTPGLE
;
A
#
# COMPACT_ATOMS: atom_id res chain seq x y z
N MET A 1 -18.65 17.75 4.01
CA MET A 1 -18.41 16.32 3.79
C MET A 1 -17.06 15.83 4.33
N TRP A 2 -15.90 16.10 3.70
CA TRP A 2 -14.61 15.56 4.21
C TRP A 2 -14.18 16.09 5.58
N GLU A 3 -14.47 17.36 5.89
CA GLU A 3 -14.21 17.91 7.22
C GLU A 3 -15.05 17.27 8.33
N GLU A 4 -16.29 16.86 8.04
CA GLU A 4 -17.13 16.15 8.99
C GLU A 4 -16.62 14.72 9.21
N VAL A 5 -16.18 14.05 8.13
CA VAL A 5 -15.51 12.74 8.22
C VAL A 5 -14.24 12.82 9.08
N LYS A 6 -13.43 13.88 8.94
CA LYS A 6 -12.24 14.11 9.78
C LYS A 6 -12.63 14.28 11.25
N LYS A 7 -13.64 15.11 11.55
CA LYS A 7 -14.15 15.30 12.92
C LYS A 7 -14.66 13.99 13.53
N LEU A 8 -15.43 13.20 12.79
CA LEU A 8 -15.91 11.90 13.24
C LEU A 8 -14.77 10.91 13.49
N ARG A 9 -13.80 10.79 12.57
CA ARG A 9 -12.63 9.93 12.75
C ARG A 9 -11.81 10.34 13.98
N ALA A 10 -11.65 11.63 14.24
CA ALA A 10 -10.98 12.14 15.43
C ALA A 10 -11.71 11.77 16.72
N LEU A 11 -13.04 11.89 16.74
CA LEU A 11 -13.87 11.48 17.89
C LEU A 11 -13.74 9.97 18.18
N LEU A 12 -13.86 9.13 17.16
CA LEU A 12 -13.71 7.67 17.30
C LEU A 12 -12.33 7.31 17.86
N LYS A 13 -11.27 7.98 17.39
CA LYS A 13 -9.91 7.81 17.89
C LYS A 13 -9.77 8.26 19.36
N TYR A 14 -10.38 9.39 19.72
CA TYR A 14 -10.41 9.89 21.10
C TYR A 14 -11.12 8.90 22.05
N GLN A 15 -12.17 8.23 21.57
CA GLN A 15 -12.87 7.16 22.31
C GLN A 15 -12.12 5.82 22.32
N GLY A 16 -10.92 5.74 21.73
CA GLY A 16 -10.10 4.54 21.71
C GLY A 16 -10.53 3.49 20.67
N MET A 17 -11.49 3.79 19.78
CA MET A 17 -11.85 2.87 18.70
C MET A 17 -10.71 2.75 17.70
N LYS A 18 -10.21 1.53 17.52
CA LYS A 18 -9.21 1.17 16.51
C LYS A 18 -9.82 0.21 15.52
N LYS A 19 -9.61 0.48 14.23
CA LYS A 19 -9.86 -0.51 13.18
C LYS A 19 -8.65 -1.43 13.09
N SER A 20 -8.88 -2.74 13.02
CA SER A 20 -7.82 -3.68 12.64
C SER A 20 -7.44 -3.40 11.19
N PRO A 21 -6.18 -3.09 10.88
CA PRO A 21 -5.76 -2.87 9.50
C PRO A 21 -5.82 -4.19 8.72
N GLY A 22 -6.11 -4.07 7.42
CA GLY A 22 -5.85 -5.17 6.49
C GLY A 22 -4.35 -5.42 6.39
N CYS A 23 -3.98 -6.68 6.19
CA CYS A 23 -2.58 -7.06 6.00
C CYS A 23 -2.48 -8.13 4.91
N SER A 24 -1.29 -8.22 4.34
CA SER A 24 -0.90 -9.26 3.40
C SER A 24 0.44 -9.81 3.86
N TRP A 25 0.72 -11.07 3.55
CA TRP A 25 1.99 -11.68 3.89
C TRP A 25 2.49 -12.53 2.74
N ILE A 26 3.79 -12.79 2.76
CA ILE A 26 4.47 -13.70 1.86
C ILE A 26 5.47 -14.53 2.66
N GLU A 27 5.67 -15.78 2.26
CA GLU A 27 6.68 -16.65 2.85
C GLU A 27 7.86 -16.79 1.91
N ILE A 28 9.07 -16.50 2.41
CA ILE A 28 10.32 -16.63 1.67
C ILE A 28 11.34 -17.27 2.60
N ASN A 29 12.03 -18.32 2.12
CA ASN A 29 13.04 -19.05 2.90
C ASN A 29 12.50 -19.54 4.27
N GLY A 30 11.25 -20.00 4.32
CA GLY A 30 10.59 -20.48 5.54
C GLY A 30 10.28 -19.38 6.57
N LYS A 31 10.40 -18.10 6.19
CA LYS A 31 10.06 -16.95 7.04
C LYS A 31 8.85 -16.23 6.47
N SER A 32 7.85 -15.98 7.33
CA SER A 32 6.72 -15.14 6.96
C SER A 32 7.07 -13.66 7.13
N HIS A 33 6.75 -12.87 6.11
CA HIS A 33 6.92 -11.42 6.07
C HIS A 33 5.54 -10.77 5.95
N LEU A 34 5.14 -10.02 6.98
CA LEU A 34 3.86 -9.35 7.07
C LEU A 34 3.98 -7.88 6.61
N PHE A 35 2.99 -7.41 5.86
CA PHE A 35 2.89 -6.04 5.38
C PHE A 35 1.50 -5.49 5.67
N MET A 36 1.44 -4.28 6.24
CA MET A 36 0.22 -3.48 6.31
C MET A 36 0.25 -2.37 5.26
N GLY A 37 -0.91 -1.79 4.93
CA GLY A 37 -0.96 -0.64 4.03
C GLY A 37 -0.10 0.51 4.55
N ALA A 38 0.74 1.08 3.68
CA ALA A 38 1.72 2.12 3.99
C ALA A 38 2.76 1.75 5.08
N ASP A 39 2.98 0.45 5.35
CA ASP A 39 3.93 -0.03 6.35
C ASP A 39 5.39 0.17 5.94
N LYS A 40 6.18 0.79 6.83
CA LYS A 40 7.61 1.04 6.65
C LYS A 40 8.48 0.36 7.72
N SER A 41 7.90 -0.54 8.52
CA SER A 41 8.60 -1.26 9.59
C SER A 41 9.51 -2.38 9.08
N HIS A 42 9.30 -2.85 7.85
CA HIS A 42 10.11 -3.92 7.27
C HIS A 42 11.56 -3.45 7.05
N PRO A 43 12.60 -4.27 7.35
CA PRO A 43 14.00 -3.89 7.18
C PRO A 43 14.37 -3.45 5.75
N GLN A 44 13.71 -4.02 4.74
CA GLN A 44 13.89 -3.68 3.32
C GLN A 44 12.81 -2.74 2.77
N ALA A 45 12.10 -2.00 3.64
CA ALA A 45 11.03 -1.11 3.20
C ALA A 45 11.52 -0.12 2.14
N LYS A 46 12.71 0.46 2.31
CA LYS A 46 13.28 1.43 1.36
C LYS A 46 13.38 0.85 -0.06
N GLU A 47 13.87 -0.36 -0.19
CA GLU A 47 14.04 -1.06 -1.47
C GLU A 47 12.69 -1.41 -2.10
N ILE A 48 11.74 -1.89 -1.27
CA ILE A 48 10.37 -2.19 -1.69
C ILE A 48 9.68 -0.94 -2.25
N TYR A 49 9.73 0.17 -1.52
CA TYR A 49 9.12 1.43 -1.96
C TYR A 49 9.78 1.96 -3.23
N LYS A 50 11.11 1.92 -3.33
CA LYS A 50 11.82 2.35 -4.54
C LYS A 50 11.42 1.51 -5.77
N PHE A 51 11.21 0.21 -5.60
CA PHE A 51 10.70 -0.64 -6.68
C PHE A 51 9.27 -0.26 -7.07
N LEU A 52 8.40 -0.02 -6.08
CA LEU A 52 7.01 0.39 -6.29
C LEU A 52 6.87 1.80 -6.87
N GLU A 53 7.83 2.70 -6.68
CA GLU A 53 7.86 4.02 -7.33
C GLU A 53 8.17 3.90 -8.83
N ALA A 54 9.04 2.96 -9.22
CA ALA A 54 9.45 2.78 -10.63
C ALA A 54 8.53 1.86 -11.44
N LEU A 55 7.68 1.06 -10.78
CA LEU A 55 6.82 0.07 -11.44
C LEU A 55 5.61 0.68 -12.19
N PRO A 56 4.88 1.69 -11.66
CA PRO A 56 3.67 2.24 -12.28
C PRO A 56 3.90 2.71 -13.72
N GLU A 57 4.97 3.45 -13.98
CA GLU A 57 5.30 3.90 -15.33
C GLU A 57 5.52 2.72 -16.28
N LYS A 58 6.24 1.68 -15.84
CA LYS A 58 6.52 0.48 -16.64
C LYS A 58 5.26 -0.29 -16.99
N ILE A 59 4.38 -0.52 -16.03
CA ILE A 59 3.15 -1.28 -16.27
C ILE A 59 2.16 -0.47 -17.10
N LYS A 60 2.11 0.86 -16.95
CA LYS A 60 1.32 1.74 -17.82
C LYS A 60 1.80 1.68 -19.27
N MET A 61 3.11 1.69 -19.51
CA MET A 61 3.67 1.48 -20.85
C MET A 61 3.33 0.10 -21.43
N ALA A 62 3.10 -0.90 -20.58
CA ALA A 62 2.62 -2.23 -20.97
C ALA A 62 1.08 -2.32 -21.13
N GLY A 63 0.34 -1.20 -20.99
CA GLY A 63 -1.11 -1.14 -21.21
C GLY A 63 -1.96 -1.20 -19.94
N TYR A 64 -1.37 -1.17 -18.75
CA TYR A 64 -2.14 -1.08 -17.50
C TYR A 64 -2.82 0.30 -17.36
N ILE A 65 -4.11 0.29 -17.05
CA ILE A 65 -4.88 1.49 -16.74
C ILE A 65 -5.29 1.42 -15.25
N PRO A 66 -4.83 2.35 -14.40
CA PRO A 66 -5.19 2.35 -12.99
C PRO A 66 -6.67 2.68 -12.81
N ASP A 67 -7.35 1.92 -11.93
CA ASP A 67 -8.72 2.21 -11.53
C ASP A 67 -8.73 3.03 -10.23
N THR A 68 -9.08 4.31 -10.34
CA THR A 68 -9.16 5.24 -9.21
C THR A 68 -10.58 5.43 -8.68
N SER A 69 -11.57 4.69 -9.19
CA SER A 69 -13.01 4.87 -8.87
C SER A 69 -13.34 4.71 -7.38
N PHE A 70 -12.54 3.93 -6.64
CA PHE A 70 -12.70 3.70 -5.20
C PHE A 70 -11.84 4.60 -4.31
N VAL A 71 -11.02 5.48 -4.89
CA VAL A 71 -10.28 6.49 -4.12
C VAL A 71 -11.17 7.72 -3.95
N LEU A 72 -12.11 7.63 -3.01
CA LEU A 72 -13.15 8.63 -2.80
C LEU A 72 -12.63 9.97 -2.24
N HIS A 73 -11.38 10.02 -1.78
CA HIS A 73 -10.78 11.23 -1.23
C HIS A 73 -10.71 12.32 -2.30
N ASP A 74 -10.99 13.55 -1.87
CA ASP A 74 -10.87 14.75 -2.71
C ASP A 74 -9.39 15.15 -2.78
N ILE A 75 -8.66 14.46 -3.66
CA ILE A 75 -7.21 14.57 -3.90
C ILE A 75 -6.95 14.50 -5.41
N SER A 76 -5.75 14.89 -5.84
CA SER A 76 -5.38 14.83 -7.26
C SER A 76 -5.38 13.40 -7.79
N GLU A 77 -5.60 13.21 -9.10
CA GLU A 77 -5.55 11.87 -9.72
C GLU A 77 -4.17 11.21 -9.54
N GLU A 78 -3.10 11.99 -9.57
CA GLU A 78 -1.74 11.51 -9.28
C GLU A 78 -1.65 10.95 -7.86
N GLU A 79 -2.21 11.65 -6.87
CA GLU A 79 -2.27 11.14 -5.49
C GLU A 79 -3.19 9.92 -5.36
N LYS A 80 -4.29 9.84 -6.13
CA LYS A 80 -5.16 8.65 -6.12
C LYS A 80 -4.40 7.43 -6.61
N GLU A 81 -3.70 7.56 -7.73
CA GLU A 81 -2.87 6.48 -8.28
C GLU A 81 -1.74 6.11 -7.31
N TYR A 82 -1.08 7.11 -6.71
CA TYR A 82 -0.03 6.86 -5.72
C TYR A 82 -0.57 6.07 -4.52
N ASN A 83 -1.77 6.39 -4.01
CA ASN A 83 -2.38 5.63 -2.91
C ASN A 83 -2.52 4.14 -3.27
N LEU A 84 -2.87 3.82 -4.51
CA LEU A 84 -2.96 2.43 -4.96
C LEU A 84 -1.62 1.70 -4.87
N THR A 85 -0.47 2.37 -4.94
CA THR A 85 0.86 1.72 -4.90
C THR A 85 1.22 1.21 -3.51
N THR A 86 0.62 1.77 -2.46
CA THR A 86 1.03 1.54 -1.06
C THR A 86 0.21 0.46 -0.34
N HIS A 87 -0.60 -0.29 -1.08
CA HIS A 87 -1.41 -1.40 -0.56
C HIS A 87 -0.53 -2.54 -0.04
N SER A 88 -0.98 -3.23 1.01
CA SER A 88 -0.26 -4.35 1.63
C SER A 88 0.07 -5.47 0.65
N GLU A 89 -0.82 -5.76 -0.28
CA GLU A 89 -0.64 -6.80 -1.31
C GLU A 89 0.53 -6.43 -2.23
N LYS A 90 0.62 -5.16 -2.62
CA LYS A 90 1.69 -4.68 -3.51
C LYS A 90 3.04 -4.65 -2.81
N LEU A 91 3.07 -4.30 -1.52
CA LEU A 91 4.29 -4.39 -0.70
C LEU A 91 4.79 -5.83 -0.61
N ALA A 92 3.89 -6.79 -0.37
CA ALA A 92 4.24 -8.21 -0.30
C ALA A 92 4.75 -8.75 -1.65
N ILE A 93 4.08 -8.44 -2.75
CA ILE A 93 4.51 -8.85 -4.10
C ILE A 93 5.85 -8.21 -4.47
N ALA A 94 6.03 -6.92 -4.22
CA ALA A 94 7.29 -6.22 -4.50
C ALA A 94 8.45 -6.82 -3.70
N PHE A 95 8.24 -7.15 -2.42
CA PHE A 95 9.23 -7.85 -1.62
C PHE A 95 9.57 -9.23 -2.20
N GLY A 96 8.56 -10.00 -2.63
CA GLY A 96 8.76 -11.28 -3.31
C GLY A 96 9.61 -11.17 -4.58
N LEU A 97 9.34 -10.18 -5.42
CA LEU A 97 10.09 -9.94 -6.66
C LEU A 97 11.52 -9.44 -6.43
N LEU A 98 11.75 -8.72 -5.33
CA LEU A 98 13.08 -8.21 -4.97
C LEU A 98 13.97 -9.25 -4.28
N THR A 99 13.41 -10.37 -3.83
CA THR A 99 14.15 -11.39 -3.08
C THR A 99 14.52 -12.56 -4.01
N PRO A 100 15.81 -12.80 -4.28
CA PRO A 100 16.24 -13.97 -5.06
C PRO A 100 15.94 -15.26 -4.28
N GLY A 101 15.36 -16.28 -4.92
CA GLY A 101 15.09 -17.59 -4.30
C GLY A 101 13.69 -18.16 -4.50
N LEU A 102 12.94 -17.74 -5.53
CA LEU A 102 11.72 -18.44 -6.00
C LEU A 102 12.04 -19.64 -6.90
N GLU A 103 13.25 -20.23 -6.75
CA GLU A 103 13.66 -21.48 -7.39
C GLU A 103 13.64 -22.63 -6.38
#